data_AF-A0A8J6JH80-F1
#
_entry.id   AF-A0A8J6JH80-F1
#
_cell.length_a   1.000
_cell.length_b   1.000
_cell.length_c   1.000
_cell.angle_alpha   90.00
_cell.angle_beta   90.00
_cell.angle_gamma   90.00
#
_symmetry.space_group_name_H-M   'P 1'
#
loop_
_entity.id
_entity.type
_entity.pdbx_description
1 polymer ?
#
loop_
_entity_poly.entity_id
_entity_poly.type
_entity_poly.pdbx_seq_one_letter_code
_entity_poly.pdbx_strand_id
1 'polypeptide(L)'
;MVLVTLAAIGSVLANLFGGWDVTLQVLIGCMAVDYATGWVVAAVFKKSPKSEGGALESRAGFKGLVRKVGILALVLVAVWLDKLLGAAYVRVAVCLFFIANEGLSILENLGLMGVPLPPFLKNMLEAMKEKSGNGKAEGKT
;
A
#
# COMPACT_ATOMS: atom_id res chain seq x y z
N MET A 1 -12.06 -24.31 18.70
CA MET A 1 -12.45 -22.95 19.14
C MET A 1 -11.68 -21.86 18.37
N VAL A 2 -10.35 -21.79 18.42
CA VAL A 2 -9.55 -20.72 17.77
C VAL A 2 -9.74 -20.63 16.25
N LEU A 3 -9.75 -21.75 15.53
CA LEU A 3 -9.98 -21.73 14.07
C LEU A 3 -11.38 -21.24 13.70
N VAL A 4 -12.39 -21.56 14.52
CA VAL A 4 -13.78 -21.15 14.29
C VAL A 4 -13.93 -19.65 14.49
N THR A 5 -13.31 -19.08 15.53
CA THR A 5 -13.34 -17.63 15.76
C THR A 5 -12.59 -16.86 14.67
N LEU A 6 -11.43 -17.36 14.21
CA LEU A 6 -10.70 -16.76 13.08
C LEU A 6 -11.51 -16.84 11.78
N ALA A 7 -12.14 -17.98 11.50
CA ALA A 7 -12.98 -18.14 10.32
C ALA A 7 -14.21 -17.22 10.35
N ALA A 8 -14.84 -17.07 11.52
CA ALA A 8 -15.97 -16.16 11.68
C ALA A 8 -15.58 -14.70 11.43
N ILE A 9 -14.46 -14.24 12.00
CA ILE A 9 -13.94 -12.89 11.77
C ILE A 9 -13.58 -12.70 10.28
N GLY A 10 -12.89 -13.67 9.68
CA GLY A 10 -12.53 -13.63 8.27
C GLY A 10 -13.74 -13.56 7.35
N SER A 11 -14.80 -14.31 7.65
CA SER A 11 -16.05 -14.28 6.90
C SER A 11 -16.76 -12.92 7.00
N VAL A 12 -16.83 -12.33 8.20
CA VAL A 12 -17.40 -10.99 8.39
C VAL A 12 -16.60 -9.94 7.61
N LEU A 13 -15.28 -9.98 7.71
CA LEU A 13 -14.41 -9.07 6.96
C LEU A 13 -14.58 -9.23 5.45
N ALA A 14 -14.57 -10.47 4.93
CA ALA A 14 -14.80 -10.72 3.51
C ALA A 14 -16.12 -10.13 3.03
N ASN A 15 -17.19 -10.24 3.82
CA ASN A 15 -18.48 -9.64 3.49
C ASN A 15 -18.45 -8.11 3.52
N LEU A 16 -17.71 -7.49 4.44
CA LEU A 16 -17.55 -6.03 4.51
C LEU A 16 -16.87 -5.47 3.26
N PHE A 17 -15.84 -6.16 2.76
CA PHE A 17 -15.14 -5.77 1.53
C PHE A 17 -15.86 -6.18 0.23
N GLY A 18 -17.11 -6.64 0.32
CA GLY A 18 -17.92 -7.03 -0.83
C GLY A 18 -17.52 -8.36 -1.47
N GLY A 19 -16.76 -9.20 -0.75
CA GLY A 19 -16.30 -10.52 -1.20
C GLY A 19 -14.79 -10.72 -1.02
N TRP A 20 -14.37 -11.98 -1.14
CA TRP A 20 -12.95 -12.40 -1.12
C TRP A 20 -12.47 -12.78 -2.52
N ASP A 21 -12.49 -11.83 -3.44
CA ASP A 21 -12.09 -12.04 -4.83
C ASP A 21 -10.58 -11.80 -5.07
N VAL A 22 -10.15 -12.12 -6.30
CA VAL A 22 -8.75 -11.99 -6.74
C VAL A 22 -8.25 -10.55 -6.62
N THR A 23 -9.09 -9.54 -6.89
CA THR A 23 -8.67 -8.14 -6.82
C THR A 23 -8.31 -7.75 -5.39
N LEU A 24 -9.13 -8.12 -4.41
CA LEU A 24 -8.83 -7.88 -3.00
C LEU A 24 -7.61 -8.69 -2.51
N GLN A 25 -7.50 -9.96 -2.94
CA GLN A 25 -6.35 -10.82 -2.61
C GLN A 25 -5.03 -10.22 -3.12
N VAL A 26 -5.00 -9.74 -4.37
CA VAL A 26 -3.81 -9.10 -4.95
C VAL A 26 -3.45 -7.83 -4.19
N LEU A 27 -4.43 -6.98 -3.84
CA LEU A 27 -4.18 -5.78 -3.05
C LEU A 27 -3.54 -6.11 -1.69
N ILE A 28 -4.11 -7.05 -0.95
CA ILE A 28 -3.57 -7.48 0.35
C ILE A 28 -2.19 -8.12 0.20
N GLY A 29 -1.98 -8.91 -0.86
CA GLY A 29 -0.69 -9.48 -1.20
C GLY A 29 0.38 -8.41 -1.47
N CYS A 30 0.06 -7.41 -2.28
CA CYS A 30 0.96 -6.27 -2.55
C CYS A 30 1.28 -5.50 -1.26
N MET A 31 0.27 -5.22 -0.42
CA MET A 31 0.49 -4.60 0.89
C MET A 31 1.43 -5.43 1.79
N ALA A 32 1.26 -6.75 1.81
CA ALA A 32 2.11 -7.63 2.61
C ALA A 32 3.56 -7.63 2.11
N VAL A 33 3.76 -7.74 0.78
CA VAL A 33 5.09 -7.69 0.15
C VAL A 33 5.75 -6.34 0.37
N ASP A 34 5.05 -5.23 0.17
CA ASP A 34 5.58 -3.90 0.43
C ASP A 34 6.01 -3.72 1.90
N TYR A 35 5.18 -4.18 2.84
CA TYR A 35 5.51 -4.08 4.26
C TYR A 35 6.74 -4.92 4.62
N ALA A 36 6.80 -6.16 4.12
CA ALA A 36 7.93 -7.06 4.35
C ALA A 36 9.23 -6.50 3.73
N THR A 37 9.18 -6.05 2.48
CA THR A 37 10.35 -5.46 1.80
C THR A 37 10.79 -4.16 2.47
N GLY A 38 9.87 -3.30 2.90
CA GLY A 38 10.18 -2.08 3.64
C GLY A 38 10.83 -2.36 5.00
N TRP A 39 10.37 -3.40 5.70
CA TRP A 39 10.99 -3.85 6.95
C TRP A 39 12.41 -4.38 6.73
N VAL A 40 12.62 -5.20 5.69
CA VAL A 40 13.96 -5.71 5.32
C VAL A 40 14.91 -4.56 4.96
N VAL A 41 14.47 -3.58 4.16
CA VAL A 41 15.28 -2.39 3.83
C VAL A 41 15.68 -1.65 5.10
N ALA A 42 14.73 -1.41 6.02
CA ALA A 42 15.01 -0.68 7.24
C ALA A 42 15.95 -1.45 8.19
N ALA A 43 15.79 -2.77 8.29
CA ALA A 43 16.57 -3.62 9.19
C ALA A 43 18.00 -3.88 8.68
N VAL A 44 18.15 -4.22 7.41
CA VAL A 44 19.41 -4.70 6.82
C VAL A 44 20.22 -3.57 6.23
N PHE A 45 19.57 -2.65 5.50
CA PHE A 45 20.28 -1.65 4.72
C PHE A 45 20.46 -0.31 5.47
N LYS A 46 19.81 -0.13 6.64
CA LYS A 46 19.80 1.10 7.46
C LYS A 46 19.53 2.41 6.67
N LYS A 47 19.09 2.27 5.42
CA LYS A 47 18.80 3.32 4.46
C LYS A 47 17.32 3.31 4.19
N SER A 48 16.50 3.47 5.23
CA SER A 48 15.09 3.76 5.01
C SER A 48 14.97 5.25 4.66
N PRO A 49 14.65 5.63 3.42
CA PRO A 49 14.32 7.03 3.10
C PRO A 49 13.00 7.49 3.75
N LYS A 50 12.29 6.59 4.46
CA LYS A 50 11.00 6.86 5.12
C LYS A 50 11.14 7.16 6.63
N SER A 51 12.37 7.27 7.14
CA SER A 51 12.70 7.63 8.52
C SER A 51 13.93 8.55 8.53
N GLU A 52 13.88 9.66 9.26
CA GLU A 52 15.01 10.59 9.43
C GLU A 52 16.22 9.94 10.14
N GLY A 53 16.06 8.76 10.75
CA GLY A 53 17.07 8.19 11.67
C GLY A 53 17.73 6.87 11.27
N GLY A 54 17.42 6.26 10.12
CA GLY A 54 18.11 5.06 9.60
C GLY A 54 18.06 3.77 10.46
N ALA A 55 17.47 3.82 11.66
CA ALA A 55 17.23 2.66 12.53
C ALA A 55 15.74 2.33 12.59
N LEU A 56 15.42 1.08 12.94
CA LEU A 56 14.07 0.57 13.16
C LEU A 56 13.39 1.31 14.32
N GLU A 57 12.90 2.53 14.07
CA GLU A 57 11.92 3.16 14.94
C GLU A 57 10.56 2.49 14.68
N SER A 58 10.02 1.80 15.68
CA SER A 58 8.68 1.22 15.66
C SER A 58 7.60 2.20 15.18
N ARG A 59 7.79 3.50 15.44
CA ARG A 59 6.94 4.61 14.96
C ARG A 59 6.85 4.68 13.42
N ALA A 60 7.94 4.47 12.70
CA ALA A 60 7.94 4.50 11.24
C ALA A 60 7.17 3.32 10.64
N GLY A 61 7.36 2.12 11.21
CA GLY A 61 6.60 0.92 10.83
C GLY A 61 5.10 1.04 11.12
N PHE A 62 4.74 1.60 12.28
CA PHE A 62 3.36 1.86 12.66
C PHE A 62 2.68 2.88 11.73
N LYS A 63 3.38 3.96 11.35
CA LYS A 63 2.87 4.94 10.39
C LYS A 63 2.58 4.30 9.02
N GLY A 64 3.42 3.37 8.58
CA GLY A 64 3.18 2.58 7.36
C GLY A 64 1.91 1.73 7.46
N LEU A 65 1.71 1.06 8.60
CA LEU A 65 0.53 0.23 8.83
C LEU A 65 -0.77 1.06 8.88
N VAL A 66 -0.75 2.22 9.56
CA VAL A 66 -1.91 3.14 9.62
C VAL A 66 -2.33 3.60 8.21
N ARG A 67 -1.38 3.86 7.32
CA ARG A 67 -1.69 4.19 5.92
C ARG A 67 -2.42 3.06 5.22
N LYS A 68 -1.98 1.80 5.41
CA LYS A 68 -2.62 0.62 4.81
C LYS A 68 -4.03 0.37 5.34
N VAL A 69 -4.26 0.63 6.63
CA VAL A 69 -5.61 0.63 7.21
C VAL A 69 -6.48 1.70 6.54
N GLY A 70 -5.95 2.89 6.28
CA GLY A 70 -6.65 3.94 5.52
C GLY A 70 -7.00 3.51 4.10
N ILE A 71 -6.12 2.78 3.41
CA ILE A 71 -6.42 2.21 2.09
C ILE A 71 -7.60 1.25 2.16
N LEU A 72 -7.59 0.32 3.13
CA LEU A 72 -8.69 -0.62 3.32
C LEU A 72 -10.00 0.11 3.67
N ALA A 73 -9.95 1.17 4.47
CA ALA A 73 -11.13 1.99 4.73
C ALA A 73 -11.68 2.63 3.45
N LEU A 74 -10.82 3.06 2.52
CA LEU A 74 -11.28 3.59 1.23
C LEU A 74 -11.89 2.50 0.33
N VAL A 75 -11.36 1.28 0.37
CA VAL A 75 -11.96 0.12 -0.33
C VAL A 75 -13.36 -0.17 0.23
N LEU A 76 -13.56 -0.07 1.55
CA LEU A 76 -14.88 -0.23 2.16
C LEU A 76 -15.88 0.83 1.67
N VAL A 77 -15.46 2.09 1.57
CA VAL A 77 -16.28 3.15 0.97
C VAL A 77 -16.60 2.83 -0.49
N ALA A 78 -15.63 2.34 -1.26
CA ALA A 78 -15.84 1.96 -2.65
C ALA A 78 -16.87 0.81 -2.80
N VAL A 79 -16.88 -0.15 -1.87
CA VAL A 79 -17.90 -1.21 -1.81
C VAL A 79 -19.29 -0.62 -1.57
N TRP A 80 -19.42 0.38 -0.69
CA TRP A 80 -20.70 1.04 -0.45
C TRP A 80 -21.17 1.84 -1.67
N LEU A 81 -20.25 2.50 -2.38
CA LEU A 81 -20.56 3.19 -3.63
C LEU A 81 -21.01 2.22 -4.72
N ASP A 82 -20.33 1.09 -4.89
CA ASP A 82 -20.74 0.04 -5.83
C ASP A 82 -22.16 -0.47 -5.51
N LYS A 83 -22.45 -0.73 -4.22
CA LYS A 83 -23.80 -1.12 -3.78
C LYS A 83 -24.85 -0.04 -4.05
N LEU A 84 -24.52 1.24 -3.83
CA LEU A 84 -25.42 2.36 -4.07
C LEU A 84 -25.73 2.54 -5.56
N LEU A 85 -24.72 2.35 -6.41
CA LEU A 85 -24.81 2.53 -7.86
C LEU A 85 -25.34 1.28 -8.59
N GLY A 86 -25.46 0.14 -7.89
CA GLY A 86 -25.74 -1.14 -8.52
C GLY A 86 -24.61 -1.59 -9.47
N ALA A 87 -23.39 -1.16 -9.19
CA ALA A 87 -22.20 -1.36 -10.01
C ALA A 87 -21.15 -2.20 -9.26
N ALA A 88 -20.11 -2.63 -9.98
CA ALA A 88 -18.96 -3.34 -9.39
C ALA A 88 -17.60 -2.80 -9.87
N TYR A 89 -17.57 -1.60 -10.47
CA TYR A 89 -16.37 -1.03 -11.08
C TYR A 89 -15.62 -0.09 -10.13
N VAL A 90 -16.27 0.52 -9.14
CA VAL A 90 -15.62 1.50 -8.25
C VAL A 90 -14.63 0.80 -7.32
N ARG A 91 -15.04 -0.30 -6.68
CA ARG A 91 -14.15 -1.10 -5.82
C ARG A 91 -12.96 -1.62 -6.61
N VAL A 92 -13.19 -2.14 -7.81
CA VAL A 92 -12.11 -2.67 -8.67
C VAL A 92 -11.14 -1.56 -9.02
N ALA A 93 -11.61 -0.39 -9.45
CA ALA A 93 -10.76 0.75 -9.79
C ALA A 93 -9.92 1.22 -8.59
N VAL A 94 -10.54 1.35 -7.41
CA VAL A 94 -9.83 1.75 -6.18
C VAL A 94 -8.77 0.71 -5.79
N CYS A 95 -9.09 -0.58 -5.85
CA CYS A 95 -8.10 -1.63 -5.58
C CYS A 95 -6.95 -1.61 -6.59
N LEU A 96 -7.22 -1.48 -7.88
CA LEU A 96 -6.18 -1.41 -8.92
C LEU A 96 -5.27 -0.19 -8.73
N PHE A 97 -5.83 0.97 -8.38
CA PHE A 97 -5.06 2.16 -8.05
C PHE A 97 -4.08 1.89 -6.90
N PHE A 98 -4.54 1.27 -5.81
CA PHE A 98 -3.67 0.98 -4.68
C PHE A 98 -2.70 -0.18 -4.93
N ILE A 99 -3.06 -1.16 -5.75
CA ILE A 99 -2.12 -2.19 -6.22
C ILE A 99 -0.96 -1.52 -6.96
N ALA A 100 -1.23 -0.56 -7.85
CA ALA A 100 -0.19 0.19 -8.54
C ALA A 100 0.69 1.00 -7.56
N ASN A 101 0.08 1.65 -6.55
CA ASN A 101 0.82 2.40 -5.53
C ASN A 101 1.74 1.50 -4.67
N GLU A 102 1.23 0.35 -4.22
CA GLU A 102 2.04 -0.63 -3.48
C GLU A 102 3.14 -1.20 -4.39
N GLY A 103 2.86 -1.45 -5.67
CA GLY A 103 3.84 -1.87 -6.66
C GLY A 103 5.00 -0.87 -6.82
N LEU A 104 4.72 0.43 -6.88
CA LEU A 104 5.75 1.48 -6.92
C LEU A 104 6.60 1.50 -5.64
N SER A 105 5.97 1.32 -4.48
CA SER A 105 6.68 1.25 -3.19
C SER A 105 7.57 -0.01 -3.10
N ILE A 106 7.13 -1.14 -3.64
CA ILE A 106 7.94 -2.36 -3.77
C ILE A 106 9.14 -2.11 -4.68
N LEU A 107 8.94 -1.49 -5.85
CA LEU A 107 10.03 -1.16 -6.77
C LEU A 107 11.06 -0.24 -6.11
N GLU A 108 10.60 0.75 -5.33
CA GLU A 108 11.49 1.59 -4.53
C GLU A 108 12.31 0.75 -3.53
N ASN A 109 11.66 -0.13 -2.76
CA ASN A 109 12.35 -0.97 -1.79
C ASN A 109 13.38 -1.90 -2.47
N LEU A 110 13.03 -2.49 -3.62
CA LEU A 110 13.95 -3.33 -4.41
C LEU A 110 15.17 -2.54 -4.89
N GLY A 111 14.98 -1.30 -5.35
CA GLY A 111 16.08 -0.41 -5.72
C GLY A 111 17.02 -0.12 -4.55
N LEU A 112 16.47 0.07 -3.34
CA LEU A 112 17.27 0.25 -2.11
C LEU A 112 18.02 -1.01 -1.69
N MET A 113 17.49 -2.19 -1.98
CA MET A 113 18.17 -3.48 -1.80
C MET A 113 19.27 -3.75 -2.84
N GLY A 114 19.42 -2.89 -3.85
CA GLY A 114 20.43 -3.03 -4.91
C GLY A 114 19.98 -3.91 -6.08
N VAL A 115 18.69 -4.24 -6.20
CA VAL A 115 18.18 -4.97 -7.36
C VAL A 115 18.32 -4.09 -8.61
N PRO A 116 18.93 -4.58 -9.70
CA PRO A 116 19.14 -3.79 -10.90
C PRO A 116 17.81 -3.50 -11.61
N LEU A 117 17.29 -2.28 -11.41
CA LEU A 117 16.12 -1.80 -12.13
C LEU A 117 16.53 -1.19 -13.49
N PRO A 118 15.77 -1.47 -14.57
CA PRO A 118 15.91 -0.79 -15.85
C PRO A 118 15.88 0.75 -15.72
N PRO A 119 16.60 1.50 -16.59
CA PRO A 119 16.68 2.96 -16.50
C PRO A 119 15.31 3.66 -16.51
N PHE A 120 14.36 3.18 -17.31
CA PHE A 120 13.03 3.78 -17.38
C PHE A 120 12.27 3.71 -16.04
N LEU A 121 12.41 2.61 -15.28
CA LEU A 121 11.77 2.48 -13.96
C LEU A 121 12.42 3.40 -12.94
N LYS A 122 13.76 3.49 -12.95
CA LYS A 122 14.48 4.41 -12.05
C LYS A 122 14.07 5.85 -12.28
N ASN A 123 14.07 6.29 -13.55
CA ASN A 123 13.69 7.65 -13.92
C ASN A 123 12.24 7.96 -13.53
N MET A 124 11.33 7.01 -13.73
CA MET A 124 9.92 7.18 -13.35
C MET A 124 9.77 7.32 -11.82
N LEU A 125 10.45 6.50 -11.03
CA LEU A 125 10.44 6.59 -9.56
C LEU A 125 11.05 7.92 -9.07
N GLU A 126 12.13 8.39 -9.70
CA GLU A 126 12.76 9.68 -9.37
C GLU A 126 11.84 10.87 -9.67
N ALA A 127 11.22 10.91 -10.86
CA ALA A 127 10.28 11.96 -11.22
C ALA A 127 9.06 12.01 -10.27
N MET A 128 8.59 10.86 -9.81
CA MET A 128 7.51 10.79 -8.82
C MET A 128 7.93 11.35 -7.46
N LYS A 129 9.17 11.12 -7.02
CA LYS A 129 9.71 11.70 -5.77
C LYS A 129 9.81 13.21 -5.86
N GLU A 130 10.32 13.74 -6.97
CA GLU A 130 10.47 15.18 -7.17
C GLU A 130 9.12 15.90 -7.15
N LYS A 131 8.13 15.36 -7.87
CA LYS A 131 6.76 15.93 -7.88
C LYS A 131 6.10 15.89 -6.50
N SER A 132 6.35 14.86 -5.71
CA SER A 132 5.83 14.75 -4.35
C SER A 132 6.54 15.69 -3.35
N GLY A 133 7.75 16.17 -3.65
CA GLY A 133 8.51 17.15 -2.85
C GLY A 133 8.20 18.62 -3.19
N ASN A 134 7.97 18.93 -4.47
CA ASN A 134 7.72 20.30 -4.94
C ASN A 134 6.26 20.77 -4.80
N GLY A 135 5.31 19.88 -4.48
CA GLY A 135 3.89 20.22 -4.25
C GLY A 135 3.60 21.07 -2.99
N LYS A 136 4.63 21.53 -2.26
CA LYS A 136 4.48 22.48 -1.13
C LYS A 136 4.66 23.96 -1.51
N ALA A 137 4.95 24.29 -2.77
CA ALA A 137 5.25 25.67 -3.19
C ALA A 137 4.10 26.41 -3.93
N GLU A 138 2.97 25.76 -4.25
CA GLU A 138 1.87 26.41 -4.97
C GLU A 138 0.61 26.52 -4.11
N GLY A 139 0.73 27.34 -3.07
CA GLY A 139 -0.37 27.77 -2.20
C GLY A 139 -0.19 29.23 -1.79
N LYS A 140 0.06 30.12 -2.76
CA LYS A 140 0.01 31.57 -2.59
C LYS A 140 -0.63 32.21 -3.82
N THR A 141 -1.94 32.39 -3.75
CA THR A 141 -2.67 33.57 -4.24
C THR A 141 -4.01 33.60 -3.54
#